data_AF-A0A0G1L5Q1-F1
#
_entry.id   AF-A0A0G1L5Q1-F1
#
_cell.length_a   1.000
_cell.length_b   1.000
_cell.length_c   1.000
_cell.angle_alpha   90.00
_cell.angle_beta   90.00
_cell.angle_gamma   90.00
#
_symmetry.space_group_name_H-M   'P 1'
#
loop_
_entity.id
_entity.type
_entity.pdbx_description
1 polymer ?
#
loop_
_entity_poly.entity_id
_entity_poly.type
_entity_poly.pdbx_seq_one_letter_code
_entity_poly.pdbx_strand_id
1 'polypeptide(L)'
;MSSRVLELYNILMPRLIKKTAHTPVQVGDKHICMCGLSKNQPFCDGSHTKTVGEDEKKLYWYDETGKREEISEKNDNCCGGDCCKDK
;
A
#
# COMPACT_ATOMS: atom_id res chain seq x y z
N MET A 1 -8.08 21.33 -35.72
CA MET A 1 -7.75 19.99 -35.20
C MET A 1 -8.31 19.90 -33.80
N SER A 2 -9.04 18.83 -33.53
CA SER A 2 -10.18 18.76 -32.61
C SER A 2 -9.83 19.02 -31.13
N SER A 3 -10.50 19.99 -30.50
CA SER A 3 -10.48 20.23 -29.04
C SER A 3 -10.78 18.99 -28.19
N ARG A 4 -11.36 17.92 -28.78
CA ARG A 4 -11.62 16.65 -28.08
C ARG A 4 -10.35 15.89 -27.66
N VAL A 5 -9.19 16.16 -28.25
CA VAL A 5 -7.93 15.45 -27.89
C VAL A 5 -7.35 15.99 -26.58
N LEU A 6 -7.54 17.28 -26.28
CA LEU A 6 -7.04 17.92 -25.06
C LEU A 6 -7.87 17.53 -23.82
N GLU A 7 -9.17 17.25 -23.96
CA GLU A 7 -10.02 16.79 -22.85
C GLU A 7 -9.66 15.37 -22.38
N LEU A 8 -9.14 14.51 -23.27
CA LEU A 8 -8.72 13.14 -22.92
C LEU A 8 -7.34 13.10 -22.26
N TYR A 9 -6.47 14.09 -22.50
CA TYR A 9 -5.13 14.16 -21.91
C TYR A 9 -5.13 14.54 -20.42
N ASN A 10 -6.21 15.12 -19.92
CA ASN A 10 -6.39 15.41 -18.49
C ASN A 10 -6.86 14.21 -17.65
N ILE A 11 -7.20 13.08 -18.28
CA ILE A 11 -7.69 11.87 -17.58
C ILE A 11 -6.54 10.84 -17.37
N LEU A 12 -5.39 11.02 -18.03
CA LEU A 12 -4.32 10.03 -18.07
C LEU A 12 -3.18 10.25 -17.05
N MET A 13 -3.28 11.24 -16.16
CA MET A 13 -2.26 11.43 -15.13
C MET A 13 -2.54 10.54 -13.91
N PRO A 14 -1.63 9.62 -13.53
CA PRO A 14 -1.80 8.83 -12.33
C PRO A 14 -1.77 9.73 -11.10
N ARG A 15 -2.78 9.60 -10.24
CA ARG A 15 -2.86 10.33 -8.97
C ARG A 15 -2.03 9.63 -7.91
N LEU A 16 -1.02 10.30 -7.36
CA LEU A 16 -0.27 9.81 -6.21
C LEU A 16 -1.05 10.08 -4.92
N ILE A 17 -1.45 9.02 -4.21
CA ILE A 17 -2.10 9.11 -2.90
C ILE A 17 -1.10 8.64 -1.85
N LYS A 18 -0.61 9.56 -1.01
CA LYS A 18 0.27 9.23 0.12
C LYS A 18 -0.57 9.06 1.38
N LYS A 19 -0.50 7.89 2.02
CA LYS A 19 -1.03 7.67 3.37
C LYS A 19 0.07 8.01 4.37
N THR A 20 -0.13 9.03 5.19
CA THR A 20 0.87 9.52 6.15
C THR A 20 0.59 9.11 7.59
N ALA A 21 -0.61 8.63 7.90
CA ALA A 21 -0.98 8.19 9.23
C ALA A 21 -0.83 6.66 9.36
N HIS A 22 -0.51 6.18 10.55
CA HIS A 22 -0.42 4.75 10.86
C HIS A 22 -1.74 4.18 11.41
N THR A 23 -2.60 5.04 11.93
CA THR A 23 -3.90 4.70 12.50
C THR A 23 -5.05 5.17 11.62
N PRO A 24 -6.26 4.61 11.77
CA PRO A 24 -7.43 5.08 11.06
C PRO A 24 -7.70 6.56 11.34
N VAL A 25 -8.10 7.29 10.31
CA VAL A 25 -8.48 8.70 10.44
C VAL A 25 -10.00 8.81 10.35
N GLN A 26 -10.60 9.54 11.28
CA GLN A 26 -12.03 9.82 11.26
C GLN A 26 -12.34 10.95 10.27
N VAL A 27 -13.30 10.70 9.37
CA VAL A 27 -13.81 11.67 8.40
C VAL A 27 -15.34 11.64 8.48
N GLY A 28 -15.92 12.65 9.15
CA GLY A 28 -17.32 12.61 9.56
C GLY A 28 -17.60 11.42 10.49
N ASP A 29 -18.55 10.58 10.09
CA ASP A 29 -18.97 9.39 10.86
C ASP A 29 -18.24 8.10 10.43
N LYS A 30 -17.23 8.22 9.57
CA LYS A 30 -16.52 7.07 9.00
C LYS A 30 -15.05 7.07 9.41
N HIS A 31 -14.48 5.87 9.52
CA HIS A 31 -13.05 5.66 9.76
C HIS A 31 -12.38 5.16 8.48
N ILE A 32 -11.35 5.88 8.02
CA ILE A 32 -10.61 5.55 6.80
C ILE A 32 -9.32 4.81 7.17
N CYS A 33 -9.08 3.67 6.52
CA CYS A 33 -7.93 2.83 6.78
C CYS A 33 -6.65 3.44 6.23
N MET A 34 -5.70 3.71 7.14
CA MET A 34 -4.37 4.19 6.80
C MET A 34 -3.28 3.12 6.94
N CYS A 35 -3.51 2.06 7.73
CA CYS A 35 -2.55 0.97 7.94
C CYS A 35 -2.35 0.03 6.71
N GLY A 36 -3.27 0.03 5.75
CA GLY A 36 -3.18 -0.79 4.52
C GLY A 36 -3.64 -2.24 4.64
N LEU A 37 -3.93 -2.74 5.85
CA LEU A 37 -4.32 -4.15 6.07
C LEU A 37 -5.83 -4.42 6.07
N SER A 38 -6.66 -3.39 5.89
CA SER A 38 -8.12 -3.56 5.91
C SER A 38 -8.60 -4.38 4.70
N LYS A 39 -9.47 -5.36 4.94
CA LYS A 39 -10.16 -6.10 3.88
C LYS A 39 -11.36 -5.32 3.31
N ASN A 40 -11.73 -4.21 3.96
CA ASN A 40 -12.85 -3.35 3.59
C ASN A 40 -12.38 -1.95 3.17
N GLN A 41 -11.23 -1.84 2.50
CA GLN A 41 -10.72 -0.56 1.99
C GLN A 41 -11.78 0.14 1.12
N PRO A 42 -11.98 1.47 1.24
CA PRO A 42 -11.16 2.45 1.97
C PRO A 42 -11.38 2.51 3.49
N PHE A 43 -12.38 1.80 4.02
CA PHE A 43 -12.79 1.89 5.41
C PHE A 43 -11.92 1.05 6.33
N CYS A 44 -11.86 1.45 7.60
CA CYS A 44 -11.22 0.65 8.64
C CYS A 44 -12.14 -0.48 9.10
N ASP A 45 -11.58 -1.68 9.23
CA ASP A 45 -12.22 -2.89 9.76
C ASP A 45 -11.60 -3.36 11.09
N GLY A 46 -10.71 -2.55 11.69
CA GLY A 46 -9.98 -2.90 12.91
C GLY A 46 -8.62 -3.59 12.71
N SER A 47 -8.25 -3.96 11.47
CA SER A 47 -6.99 -4.66 11.18
C SER A 47 -5.72 -3.88 11.57
N HIS A 48 -5.83 -2.55 11.78
CA HIS A 48 -4.73 -1.70 12.25
C HIS A 48 -4.18 -2.13 13.63
N THR A 49 -4.93 -2.91 14.41
CA THR A 49 -4.44 -3.46 15.68
C THR A 49 -3.25 -4.40 15.50
N LYS A 50 -3.10 -5.04 14.33
CA LYS A 50 -1.97 -5.93 14.02
C LYS A 50 -0.65 -5.19 13.82
N THR A 51 -0.71 -3.91 13.44
CA THR A 51 0.47 -3.05 13.24
C THR A 51 0.96 -2.43 14.55
N VAL A 52 0.31 -2.72 15.69
CA VAL A 52 0.77 -2.23 17.00
C VAL A 52 2.12 -2.88 17.33
N GLY A 53 3.08 -2.03 17.72
CA GLY A 53 4.44 -2.44 18.07
C GLY A 53 5.35 -2.73 16.86
N GLU A 54 4.98 -2.28 15.66
CA GLU A 54 5.93 -2.19 14.56
C GLU A 54 7.02 -1.14 14.89
N ASP A 55 8.27 -1.47 14.54
CA ASP A 55 9.38 -0.53 14.58
C ASP A 55 9.50 0.18 13.23
N GLU A 56 9.76 1.49 13.26
CA GLU A 56 9.90 2.32 12.06
C GLU A 56 11.05 1.89 11.14
N LYS A 57 12.04 1.16 11.68
CA LYS A 57 13.24 0.73 10.94
C LYS A 57 13.15 -0.71 10.44
N LYS A 58 12.04 -1.41 10.69
CA LYS A 58 11.87 -2.82 10.36
C LYS A 58 10.84 -3.00 9.25
N LEU A 59 11.07 -4.00 8.41
CA LEU A 59 10.12 -4.41 7.38
C LEU A 59 9.27 -5.58 7.89
N TYR A 60 7.96 -5.45 7.76
CA TYR A 60 7.01 -6.49 8.14
C TYR A 60 6.24 -6.98 6.92
N TRP A 61 6.12 -8.30 6.81
CA TRP A 61 5.24 -8.97 5.85
C TRP A 61 4.03 -9.55 6.58
N TYR A 62 2.88 -9.47 5.91
CA TYR A 62 1.62 -10.04 6.38
C TYR A 62 1.14 -11.08 5.36
N ASP A 63 0.94 -12.31 5.81
CA ASP A 63 0.40 -13.37 4.95
C ASP A 63 -1.14 -13.27 4.80
N GLU A 64 -1.74 -14.19 4.04
CA GLU A 64 -3.20 -14.24 3.82
C GLU A 64 -4.01 -14.47 5.11
N THR A 65 -3.40 -15.11 6.11
CA THR A 65 -3.98 -15.33 7.45
C THR A 65 -3.84 -14.10 8.34
N GLY A 66 -2.98 -13.16 7.95
CA GLY A 66 -2.62 -11.95 8.67
C GLY A 66 -1.63 -12.20 9.80
N LYS A 67 -0.83 -13.27 9.72
CA LYS A 67 0.35 -13.50 10.56
C LYS A 67 1.44 -12.52 10.14
N ARG A 68 2.07 -11.88 11.13
CA ARG A 68 3.14 -10.90 10.94
C ARG A 68 4.50 -11.58 11.01
N GLU A 69 5.34 -11.38 10.00
CA GLU A 69 6.74 -11.83 9.97
C GLU A 69 7.66 -10.63 9.75
N GLU A 70 8.71 -10.52 10.57
CA GLU A 70 9.75 -9.50 10.40
C GLU A 70 10.73 -9.99 9.34
N ILE A 71 10.97 -9.17 8.32
CA ILE A 71 11.98 -9.43 7.30
C ILE A 71 13.29 -8.81 7.78
N SER A 72 14.24 -9.66 8.17
CA SER A 72 15.63 -9.25 8.33
C SER A 72 16.26 -9.12 6.94
N GLU A 73 16.77 -7.95 6.59
CA GLU A 73 17.52 -7.69 5.36
C GLU A 73 18.60 -8.76 5.15
N LYS A 74 18.30 -9.75 4.30
CA LYS A 74 19.17 -10.74 3.66
C LYS A 74 18.29 -11.87 3.18
N ASN A 75 17.74 -11.72 1.98
CA ASN A 75 17.90 -12.67 0.89
C ASN A 75 16.96 -12.25 -0.24
N ASP A 76 17.25 -11.08 -0.82
CA ASP A 76 16.56 -10.61 -2.01
C ASP A 76 17.14 -11.36 -3.22
N ASN A 77 17.05 -12.69 -3.20
CA ASN A 77 17.18 -13.51 -4.40
C ASN A 77 15.94 -13.37 -5.31
N CYS A 78 15.15 -12.31 -5.11
CA CYS A 78 14.03 -11.92 -5.98
C CYS A 78 14.51 -11.50 -7.39
N CYS A 79 15.83 -11.38 -7.61
CA CYS A 79 16.45 -11.30 -8.93
C CYS A 79 17.55 -12.35 -9.13
N GLY A 80 17.31 -13.59 -8.69
CA GLY A 80 18.20 -14.73 -8.94
C GLY A 80 18.40 -15.00 -10.43
N GLY A 81 19.43 -14.41 -11.00
CA GLY A 81 20.14 -14.91 -12.18
C GLY A 81 19.57 -14.60 -13.56
N ASP A 82 18.25 -14.58 -13.79
CA ASP A 82 17.74 -14.54 -15.18
C ASP A 82 16.36 -13.90 -15.43
N CYS A 83 15.62 -13.46 -14.42
CA CYS A 83 14.21 -13.04 -14.59
C CYS A 83 13.97 -11.73 -15.40
N CYS A 84 15.01 -10.99 -15.80
CA CYS A 84 14.87 -9.70 -16.48
C CYS A 84 15.78 -9.53 -17.71
N LYS A 85 16.24 -10.62 -18.34
CA LYS A 85 17.19 -10.55 -19.47
C LYS A 85 16.59 -10.47 -20.88
N ASP A 86 15.27 -10.39 -21.03
CA ASP A 86 14.66 -10.25 -22.35
C ASP A 86 14.47 -8.78 -22.76
N LYS A 87 15.58 -8.07 -22.94
CA LYS A 87 15.62 -6.86 -23.79
C LYS A 87 16.59 -7.07 -24.95
#